data_AF-A0A7J2U5L1-F1
#
_entry.id   AF-A0A7J2U5L1-F1
#
_cell.length_a   1.000
_cell.length_b   1.000
_cell.length_c   1.000
_cell.angle_alpha   90.00
_cell.angle_beta   90.00
_cell.angle_gamma   90.00
#
_symmetry.space_group_name_H-M   'P 1'
#
loop_
_entity.id
_entity.type
_entity.pdbx_description
1 polymer ?
#
loop_
_entity_poly.entity_id
_entity_poly.type
_entity_poly.pdbx_seq_one_letter_code
_entity_poly.pdbx_strand_id
1 'polypeptide(L)'
;MVEAKTFSWRNLENTPHLCEGGVLASIVFCCDPRKVRCPLIQKALNELGLTLDQYLSVVEKLGVPLQTFDGTCYSNLAFCPSLTHVSRDRDEFLYNKMWTVEMYLKYKFRILKTLLNNDVEMIAFAFSKRLLGRYIAVLLDVDTSEMYRAMLVGDIGRGAFRIERIEKISVETVPSDNGVIVSAMVPPSIAKRLKEIEKDRSLNKSEIIRRALQLFLHILSW
;
A
#
# COMPACT_ATOMS: atom_id res chain seq x y z
N MET A 1 11.25 -4.03 -27.77
CA MET A 1 9.98 -3.38 -28.11
C MET A 1 8.96 -3.92 -27.13
N VAL A 2 8.57 -3.12 -26.13
CA VAL A 2 7.57 -3.53 -25.13
C VAL A 2 6.21 -3.29 -25.77
N GLU A 3 5.39 -4.32 -25.91
CA GLU A 3 3.99 -4.21 -26.34
C GLU A 3 3.31 -3.08 -25.56
N ALA A 4 2.72 -2.11 -26.27
CA ALA A 4 1.97 -1.03 -25.65
C ALA A 4 0.78 -1.64 -24.90
N LYS A 5 0.96 -1.82 -23.58
CA LYS A 5 -0.07 -2.39 -22.72
C LYS A 5 -1.27 -1.46 -22.73
N THR A 6 -2.36 -1.88 -23.38
CA THR A 6 -3.58 -1.09 -23.47
C THR A 6 -4.31 -1.11 -22.13
N PHE A 7 -4.36 0.03 -21.44
CA PHE A 7 -5.10 0.18 -20.19
C PHE A 7 -6.56 0.55 -20.44
N SER A 8 -7.44 0.11 -19.55
CA SER A 8 -8.88 0.38 -19.60
C SER A 8 -9.45 0.66 -18.21
N TRP A 9 -10.73 1.02 -18.15
CA TRP A 9 -11.44 1.23 -16.89
C TRP A 9 -11.40 0.00 -15.95
N ARG A 10 -11.28 -1.22 -16.50
CA ARG A 10 -11.19 -2.46 -15.71
C ARG A 10 -9.96 -2.48 -14.80
N ASN A 11 -8.89 -1.79 -15.19
CA ASN A 11 -7.68 -1.69 -14.37
C ASN A 11 -7.93 -0.93 -13.05
N LEU A 12 -9.02 -0.17 -12.93
CA LEU A 12 -9.39 0.55 -11.72
C LEU A 12 -10.22 -0.28 -10.72
N GLU A 13 -10.77 -1.43 -11.12
CA GLU A 13 -11.74 -2.20 -10.33
C GLU A 13 -11.22 -2.57 -8.94
N ASN A 14 -9.98 -3.05 -8.86
CA ASN A 14 -9.31 -3.45 -7.62
C ASN A 14 -8.17 -2.48 -7.22
N THR A 15 -8.25 -1.23 -7.70
CA THR A 15 -7.21 -0.23 -7.39
C THR A 15 -7.55 0.49 -6.07
N PRO A 16 -6.73 0.35 -5.02
CA PRO A 16 -6.95 1.07 -3.77
C PRO A 16 -6.56 2.55 -3.90
N HIS A 17 -6.85 3.35 -2.88
CA HIS A 17 -6.49 4.76 -2.84
C HIS A 17 -4.97 4.98 -2.87
N LEU A 18 -4.53 6.17 -3.30
CA LEU A 18 -3.12 6.56 -3.20
C LEU A 18 -2.58 6.41 -1.76
N CYS A 19 -3.37 6.78 -0.75
CA CYS A 19 -3.01 6.65 0.66
C CYS A 19 -3.00 5.21 1.19
N GLU A 20 -3.54 4.25 0.44
CA GLU A 20 -3.56 2.82 0.74
C GLU A 20 -2.56 2.05 -0.14
N GLY A 21 -1.62 2.78 -0.75
CA GLY A 21 -0.59 2.21 -1.61
C GLY A 21 -1.05 1.94 -3.04
N GLY A 22 -2.11 2.58 -3.51
CA GLY A 22 -2.52 2.59 -4.91
C GLY A 22 -1.44 3.10 -5.86
N VAL A 23 -1.59 2.76 -7.14
CA VAL A 23 -0.76 3.31 -8.23
C VAL A 23 -1.15 4.76 -8.51
N LEU A 24 -0.33 5.54 -9.22
CA LEU A 24 -0.62 6.94 -9.55
C LEU A 24 -1.99 7.14 -10.22
N ALA A 25 -2.44 6.19 -11.04
CA ALA A 25 -3.75 6.20 -11.67
C ALA A 25 -4.92 6.28 -10.65
N SER A 26 -4.70 5.87 -9.39
CA SER A 26 -5.68 5.98 -8.30
C SER A 26 -5.92 7.43 -7.82
N ILE A 27 -5.23 8.42 -8.38
CA ILE A 27 -5.48 9.86 -8.11
C ILE A 27 -6.94 10.27 -8.39
N VAL A 28 -7.65 9.53 -9.25
CA VAL A 28 -9.09 9.72 -9.51
C VAL A 28 -10.00 9.32 -8.35
N PHE A 29 -9.46 8.68 -7.32
CA PHE A 29 -10.16 8.33 -6.08
C PHE A 29 -9.75 9.21 -4.90
N CYS A 30 -8.94 10.26 -5.14
CA CYS A 30 -8.55 11.17 -4.07
C CYS A 30 -9.71 12.03 -3.58
N CYS A 31 -9.67 12.34 -2.29
CA CYS A 31 -10.53 13.32 -1.63
C CYS A 31 -10.34 14.74 -2.20
N ASP A 32 -11.28 15.64 -1.93
CA ASP A 32 -11.15 17.05 -2.31
C ASP A 32 -9.97 17.72 -1.56
N PRO A 33 -8.90 18.14 -2.26
CA PRO A 33 -7.72 18.73 -1.65
C PRO A 33 -7.97 20.10 -0.97
N ARG A 34 -9.11 20.74 -1.28
CA ARG A 34 -9.53 21.98 -0.60
C ARG A 34 -10.13 21.71 0.77
N LYS A 35 -10.67 20.52 0.98
CA LYS A 35 -11.25 20.08 2.25
C LYS A 35 -10.23 19.29 3.09
N VAL A 36 -9.38 18.50 2.45
CA VAL A 36 -8.38 17.67 3.11
C VAL A 36 -6.99 17.99 2.59
N ARG A 37 -6.12 18.54 3.45
CA ARG A 37 -4.70 18.74 3.11
C ARG A 37 -3.94 17.42 3.19
N CYS A 38 -3.76 16.78 2.05
CA CYS A 38 -3.03 15.51 1.93
C CYS A 38 -1.68 15.72 1.20
N PRO A 39 -0.53 15.30 1.77
CA PRO A 39 0.75 15.43 1.08
C PRO A 39 0.91 14.46 -0.11
N LEU A 40 0.14 13.36 -0.15
CA LEU A 40 0.26 12.34 -1.19
C LEU A 40 -0.30 12.79 -2.53
N ILE A 41 -1.39 13.58 -2.54
CA ILE A 41 -1.91 14.12 -3.79
C ILE A 41 -0.91 15.08 -4.42
N GLN A 42 -0.25 15.93 -3.62
CA GLN A 42 0.80 16.82 -4.15
C GLN A 42 1.96 16.04 -4.75
N LYS A 43 2.41 14.96 -4.09
CA LYS A 43 3.45 14.07 -4.62
C LYS A 43 2.99 13.41 -5.94
N ALA A 44 1.74 12.97 -6.01
CA ALA A 44 1.17 12.37 -7.22
C ALA A 44 1.10 13.35 -8.39
N LEU A 45 0.64 14.56 -8.14
CA LEU A 45 0.55 15.62 -9.14
C LEU A 45 1.93 15.98 -9.69
N ASN A 46 2.93 16.11 -8.81
CA ASN A 46 4.31 16.38 -9.24
C ASN A 46 4.87 15.26 -10.14
N GLU A 47 4.64 13.99 -9.79
CA GLU A 47 5.08 12.83 -10.61
C GLU A 47 4.35 12.78 -11.96
N LEU A 48 3.10 13.26 -12.02
CA LEU A 48 2.31 13.33 -13.25
C LEU A 48 2.53 14.62 -14.05
N GLY A 49 3.37 15.55 -13.55
CA GLY A 49 3.58 16.85 -14.19
C GLY A 49 2.35 17.76 -14.19
N LEU A 50 1.45 17.60 -13.20
CA LEU A 50 0.22 18.37 -13.07
C LEU A 50 0.30 19.37 -11.92
N THR A 51 -0.40 20.50 -12.06
CA THR A 51 -0.67 21.42 -10.96
C THR A 51 -1.97 21.05 -10.25
N LEU A 52 -2.14 21.55 -9.02
CA LEU A 52 -3.39 21.40 -8.27
C LEU A 52 -4.58 22.01 -9.02
N ASP A 53 -4.38 23.18 -9.65
CA ASP A 53 -5.43 23.86 -10.40
C ASP A 53 -5.85 23.09 -11.66
N GLN A 54 -4.89 22.47 -12.36
CA GLN A 54 -5.19 21.59 -13.49
C GLN A 54 -6.03 20.38 -13.05
N TYR A 55 -5.66 19.78 -11.92
CA TYR A 55 -6.43 18.67 -11.35
C TYR A 55 -7.86 19.09 -10.99
N LEU A 56 -8.01 20.19 -10.24
CA LEU A 56 -9.32 20.69 -9.83
C LEU A 56 -10.17 21.09 -11.04
N SER A 57 -9.60 21.78 -12.03
CA SER A 57 -10.30 22.18 -13.25
C SER A 57 -10.93 20.99 -13.99
N VAL A 58 -10.19 19.88 -14.15
CA VAL A 58 -10.72 18.67 -14.80
C VAL A 58 -11.78 18.00 -13.93
N VAL A 59 -11.53 17.88 -12.63
CA VAL A 59 -12.43 17.21 -11.68
C VAL A 59 -13.75 17.97 -11.52
N GLU A 60 -13.73 19.30 -11.55
CA GLU A 60 -14.92 20.14 -11.52
C GLU A 60 -15.67 20.12 -12.86
N LYS A 61 -14.95 20.23 -13.99
CA LYS A 61 -15.55 20.16 -15.33
C LYS A 61 -16.29 18.84 -15.57
N LEU A 62 -15.75 17.74 -15.06
CA LEU A 62 -16.35 16.41 -15.14
C LEU A 62 -17.16 16.06 -13.88
N GLY A 63 -17.33 16.99 -12.95
CA GLY A 63 -18.01 16.77 -11.69
C GLY A 63 -19.46 16.35 -11.89
N VAL A 64 -19.93 15.44 -11.04
CA VAL A 64 -21.33 15.03 -11.02
C VAL A 64 -21.85 15.28 -9.62
N PRO A 65 -22.75 16.27 -9.43
CA PRO A 65 -23.28 16.58 -8.12
C PRO A 65 -24.10 15.40 -7.59
N LEU A 66 -23.98 15.15 -6.29
CA LEU A 66 -24.72 14.10 -5.59
C LEU A 66 -25.21 14.57 -4.23
N GLN A 67 -26.24 13.89 -3.72
CA GLN A 67 -26.71 14.09 -2.36
C GLN A 67 -25.71 13.47 -1.37
N THR A 68 -25.36 14.23 -0.34
CA THR A 68 -24.45 13.79 0.70
C THR A 68 -25.21 13.15 1.87
N PHE A 69 -24.78 11.96 2.26
CA PHE A 69 -25.26 11.18 3.40
C PHE A 69 -24.14 10.97 4.43
N ASP A 70 -22.97 10.51 3.99
CA ASP A 70 -21.80 10.25 4.87
C ASP A 70 -20.62 11.20 4.62
N GLY A 71 -20.68 12.03 3.58
CA GLY A 71 -19.67 13.04 3.29
C GLY A 71 -18.44 12.52 2.56
N THR A 72 -18.38 11.23 2.24
CA THR A 72 -17.21 10.59 1.63
C THR A 72 -16.90 11.11 0.23
N CYS A 73 -17.88 11.66 -0.47
CA CYS A 73 -17.73 12.17 -1.84
C CYS A 73 -17.74 13.69 -1.95
N TYR A 74 -17.82 14.45 -0.85
CA TYR A 74 -17.79 15.92 -0.90
C TYR A 74 -18.84 16.53 -1.86
N SER A 75 -20.02 15.90 -1.93
CA SER A 75 -21.13 16.28 -2.82
C SER A 75 -20.81 16.22 -4.33
N ASN A 76 -19.69 15.60 -4.73
CA ASN A 76 -19.29 15.43 -6.12
C ASN A 76 -18.70 14.03 -6.36
N LEU A 77 -19.33 13.26 -7.25
CA LEU A 77 -18.93 11.89 -7.60
C LEU A 77 -17.46 11.77 -8.03
N ALA A 78 -16.90 12.84 -8.57
CA ALA A 78 -15.49 12.90 -8.98
C ALA A 78 -14.53 12.69 -7.80
N PHE A 79 -14.90 13.07 -6.58
CA PHE A 79 -14.10 12.85 -5.36
C PHE A 79 -14.46 11.57 -4.60
N CYS A 80 -15.40 10.77 -5.09
CA CYS A 80 -15.76 9.52 -4.42
C CYS A 80 -14.59 8.51 -4.39
N PRO A 81 -14.52 7.69 -3.33
CA PRO A 81 -13.48 6.68 -3.15
C PRO A 81 -13.61 5.49 -4.12
N SER A 82 -12.56 4.68 -4.20
CA SER A 82 -12.54 3.42 -4.97
C SER A 82 -13.52 2.40 -4.41
N LEU A 83 -13.79 1.34 -5.18
CA LEU A 83 -14.68 0.23 -4.77
C LEU A 83 -14.14 -0.56 -3.56
N THR A 84 -12.84 -0.45 -3.27
CA THR A 84 -12.21 -1.10 -2.11
C THR A 84 -12.53 -0.39 -0.80
N HIS A 85 -13.23 0.75 -0.83
CA HIS A 85 -13.64 1.50 0.35
C HIS A 85 -15.15 1.74 0.33
N VAL A 86 -15.75 1.68 1.53
CA VAL A 86 -17.17 1.89 1.76
C VAL A 86 -17.51 3.37 1.54
N SER A 87 -18.60 3.66 0.83
CA SER A 87 -19.08 5.03 0.61
C SER A 87 -20.57 5.03 0.35
N ARG A 88 -21.34 5.51 1.33
CA ARG A 88 -22.79 5.62 1.20
C ARG A 88 -23.16 6.63 0.14
N ASP A 89 -22.47 7.78 0.06
CA ASP A 89 -22.67 8.79 -0.97
C ASP A 89 -22.59 8.20 -2.39
N ARG A 90 -21.55 7.41 -2.67
CA ARG A 90 -21.36 6.73 -3.96
C ARG A 90 -22.47 5.71 -4.18
N ASP A 91 -22.68 4.81 -3.23
CA ASP A 91 -23.55 3.66 -3.42
C ASP A 91 -25.02 4.08 -3.59
N GLU A 92 -25.48 5.07 -2.83
CA GLU A 92 -26.80 5.70 -2.99
C GLU A 92 -26.93 6.42 -4.34
N PHE A 93 -25.88 7.13 -4.79
CA PHE A 93 -25.91 7.76 -6.10
C PHE A 93 -26.04 6.72 -7.23
N LEU A 94 -25.25 5.65 -7.17
CA LEU A 94 -25.26 4.59 -8.18
C LEU A 94 -26.63 3.90 -8.23
N TYR A 95 -27.18 3.59 -7.06
CA TYR A 95 -28.53 3.02 -6.94
C TYR A 95 -29.60 3.95 -7.51
N ASN A 96 -29.66 5.19 -7.04
CA ASN A 96 -30.74 6.14 -7.41
C ASN A 96 -30.66 6.62 -8.86
N LYS A 97 -29.47 6.70 -9.45
CA LYS A 97 -29.28 7.09 -10.86
C LYS A 97 -29.22 5.92 -11.83
N MET A 98 -29.45 4.69 -11.35
CA MET A 98 -29.29 3.47 -12.15
C MET A 98 -27.92 3.37 -12.84
N TRP A 99 -26.86 3.87 -12.19
CA TRP A 99 -25.50 3.72 -12.68
C TRP A 99 -24.94 2.39 -12.21
N THR A 100 -24.39 1.61 -13.15
CA THR A 100 -23.66 0.40 -12.79
C THR A 100 -22.26 0.74 -12.27
N VAL A 101 -21.64 -0.22 -11.57
CA VAL A 101 -20.22 -0.13 -11.20
C VAL A 101 -19.32 0.10 -12.42
N GLU A 102 -19.64 -0.52 -13.56
CA GLU A 102 -18.93 -0.28 -14.82
C GLU A 102 -19.04 1.18 -15.27
N MET A 103 -20.23 1.79 -15.19
CA MET A 103 -20.40 3.21 -15.53
C MET A 103 -19.57 4.11 -14.62
N TYR A 104 -19.52 3.81 -13.32
CA TYR A 104 -18.69 4.52 -12.36
C TYR A 104 -17.19 4.40 -12.70
N LEU A 105 -16.69 3.20 -12.97
CA LEU A 105 -15.28 3.00 -13.31
C LEU A 105 -14.93 3.62 -14.67
N LYS A 106 -15.82 3.56 -15.66
CA LYS A 106 -15.66 4.27 -16.94
C LYS A 106 -15.60 5.79 -16.73
N TYR A 107 -16.43 6.32 -15.84
CA TYR A 107 -16.43 7.72 -15.46
C TYR A 107 -15.09 8.13 -14.81
N LYS A 108 -14.60 7.34 -13.85
CA LYS A 108 -13.30 7.57 -13.21
C LYS A 108 -12.13 7.45 -14.19
N PHE A 109 -12.17 6.47 -15.09
CA PHE A 109 -11.18 6.34 -16.15
C PHE A 109 -11.23 7.51 -17.14
N ARG A 110 -12.42 8.05 -17.42
CA ARG A 110 -12.56 9.28 -18.23
C ARG A 110 -11.87 10.47 -17.56
N ILE A 111 -12.04 10.64 -16.24
CA ILE A 111 -11.29 11.68 -15.48
C ILE A 111 -9.79 11.47 -15.65
N LEU A 112 -9.28 10.25 -15.45
CA LEU A 112 -7.86 9.95 -15.60
C LEU A 112 -7.35 10.32 -17.00
N LYS A 113 -8.06 9.89 -18.05
CA LYS A 113 -7.69 10.21 -19.43
C LYS A 113 -7.71 11.70 -19.70
N THR A 114 -8.68 12.45 -19.17
CA THR A 114 -8.74 13.89 -19.34
C THR A 114 -7.62 14.59 -18.57
N LEU A 115 -7.29 14.15 -17.35
CA LEU A 115 -6.15 14.67 -16.58
C LEU A 115 -4.83 14.50 -17.33
N LEU A 116 -4.66 13.37 -18.01
CA LEU A 116 -3.44 13.01 -18.74
C LEU A 116 -3.54 13.29 -20.24
N ASN A 117 -4.49 14.12 -20.69
CA ASN A 117 -4.67 14.50 -22.11
C ASN A 117 -4.77 13.33 -23.11
N ASN A 118 -5.26 12.17 -22.67
CA ASN A 118 -5.27 10.90 -23.41
C ASN A 118 -3.89 10.40 -23.86
N ASP A 119 -2.81 10.89 -23.23
CA ASP A 119 -1.45 10.41 -23.46
C ASP A 119 -1.31 8.97 -22.97
N VAL A 120 -1.11 8.06 -23.92
CA VAL A 120 -1.05 6.61 -23.67
C VAL A 120 0.17 6.24 -22.82
N GLU A 121 1.30 6.93 -23.01
CA GLU A 121 2.53 6.67 -22.25
C GLU A 121 2.38 7.16 -20.82
N MET A 122 1.80 8.35 -20.61
CA MET A 122 1.52 8.87 -19.26
C MET A 122 0.48 8.03 -18.53
N ILE A 123 -0.54 7.51 -19.22
CA ILE A 123 -1.49 6.57 -18.63
C ILE A 123 -0.77 5.29 -18.20
N ALA A 124 0.09 4.74 -19.06
CA ALA A 124 0.87 3.55 -18.73
C ALA A 124 1.82 3.78 -17.55
N PHE A 125 2.47 4.93 -17.50
CA PHE A 125 3.26 5.37 -16.37
C PHE A 125 2.42 5.43 -15.08
N ALA A 126 1.24 6.05 -15.15
CA ALA A 126 0.35 6.19 -14.00
C ALA A 126 -0.10 4.83 -13.42
N PHE A 127 -0.30 3.82 -14.26
CA PHE A 127 -0.65 2.46 -13.80
C PHE A 127 0.54 1.62 -13.33
N SER A 128 1.78 1.98 -13.69
CA SER A 128 2.97 1.22 -13.30
C SER A 128 3.65 1.76 -12.04
N LYS A 129 3.46 3.04 -11.70
CA LYS A 129 4.13 3.70 -10.58
C LYS A 129 3.26 3.71 -9.32
N ARG A 130 3.82 3.28 -8.19
CA ARG A 130 3.25 3.50 -6.83
C ARG A 130 4.03 4.60 -6.12
N LEU A 131 3.33 5.36 -5.27
CA LEU A 131 3.96 6.38 -4.42
C LEU A 131 4.42 5.85 -3.06
N LEU A 132 3.68 4.89 -2.53
CA LEU A 132 3.98 4.21 -1.27
C LEU A 132 4.44 2.79 -1.58
N GLY A 133 5.55 2.40 -0.97
CA GLY A 133 6.03 1.04 -1.01
C GLY A 133 5.23 0.15 -0.06
N ARG A 134 5.28 -1.16 -0.33
CA ARG A 134 4.81 -2.20 0.58
C ARG A 134 6.05 -2.91 1.13
N TYR A 135 6.11 -3.06 2.44
CA TYR A 135 7.26 -3.63 3.13
C TYR A 135 6.78 -4.68 4.13
N ILE A 136 7.64 -5.65 4.40
CA ILE A 136 7.49 -6.57 5.54
C ILE A 136 8.52 -6.12 6.58
N ALA A 137 8.08 -5.96 7.81
CA ALA A 137 8.93 -5.65 8.96
C ALA A 137 8.76 -6.71 10.04
N VAL A 138 9.79 -6.90 10.85
CA VAL A 138 9.69 -7.59 12.13
C VAL A 138 9.84 -6.57 13.25
N LEU A 139 8.86 -6.55 14.13
CA LEU A 139 8.82 -5.68 15.30
C LEU A 139 9.10 -6.53 16.53
N LEU A 140 10.01 -6.06 17.37
CA LEU A 140 10.25 -6.62 18.70
C LEU A 140 9.66 -5.65 19.71
N ASP A 141 8.67 -6.11 20.46
CA ASP A 141 8.21 -5.41 21.65
C ASP A 141 9.27 -5.59 22.75
N VAL A 142 9.86 -4.48 23.18
CA VAL A 142 10.96 -4.48 24.14
C VAL A 142 10.51 -4.79 25.57
N ASP A 143 9.25 -4.51 25.90
CA ASP A 143 8.71 -4.69 27.24
C ASP A 143 8.26 -6.15 27.43
N THR A 144 7.61 -6.72 26.41
CA THR A 144 7.11 -8.10 26.46
C THR A 144 8.08 -9.13 25.86
N SER A 145 9.12 -8.67 25.15
CA SER A 145 10.01 -9.50 24.33
C SER A 145 9.28 -10.30 23.23
N GLU A 146 8.04 -9.91 22.90
CA GLU A 146 7.26 -10.56 21.86
C GLU A 146 7.64 -10.03 20.47
N MET A 147 7.62 -10.93 19.48
CA MET A 147 7.96 -10.59 18.11
C MET A 147 6.72 -10.64 17.23
N TYR A 148 6.65 -9.67 16.33
CA TYR A 148 5.54 -9.51 15.40
C TYR A 148 6.07 -9.36 13.99
N ARG A 149 5.38 -9.97 13.05
CA ARG A 149 5.54 -9.73 11.62
C ARG A 149 4.49 -8.71 11.21
N ALA A 150 4.91 -7.61 10.62
CA ALA A 150 4.03 -6.53 10.18
C ALA A 150 4.15 -6.28 8.68
N MET A 151 3.03 -6.12 8.00
CA MET A 151 2.97 -5.57 6.66
C MET A 151 2.79 -4.06 6.76
N LEU A 152 3.72 -3.32 6.17
CA LEU A 152 3.76 -1.87 6.20
C LEU A 152 3.46 -1.29 4.82
N VAL A 153 2.69 -0.22 4.78
CA VAL A 153 2.55 0.65 3.60
C VAL A 153 3.12 2.01 3.96
N GLY A 154 4.03 2.54 3.14
CA GLY A 154 4.67 3.80 3.50
C GLY A 154 5.74 4.31 2.56
N ASP A 155 6.36 5.41 2.96
CA ASP A 155 7.51 6.01 2.29
C ASP A 155 8.77 5.78 3.15
N ILE A 156 9.62 4.84 2.72
CA ILE A 156 10.85 4.48 3.43
C ILE A 156 11.82 5.65 3.57
N GLY A 157 11.87 6.56 2.60
CA GLY A 157 12.76 7.72 2.65
C GLY A 157 12.34 8.73 3.72
N ARG A 158 11.07 8.72 4.13
CA ARG A 158 10.53 9.58 5.19
C ARG A 158 10.34 8.87 6.53
N GLY A 159 10.60 7.56 6.59
CA GLY A 159 10.31 6.75 7.78
C GLY A 159 8.83 6.72 8.17
N ALA A 160 7.92 7.02 7.23
CA ALA A 160 6.49 7.15 7.49
C ALA A 160 5.76 5.90 7.00
N PHE A 161 5.24 5.10 7.93
CA PHE A 161 4.59 3.83 7.64
C PHE A 161 3.28 3.68 8.40
N ARG A 162 2.33 2.99 7.77
CA ARG A 162 1.12 2.45 8.39
C ARG A 162 1.21 0.93 8.42
N ILE A 163 0.84 0.33 9.56
CA ILE A 163 0.71 -1.12 9.68
C ILE A 163 -0.65 -1.52 9.07
N GLU A 164 -0.63 -2.35 8.04
CA GLU A 164 -1.85 -2.91 7.43
C GLU A 164 -2.27 -4.22 8.11
N ARG A 165 -1.29 -5.04 8.47
CA ARG A 165 -1.49 -6.34 9.10
C ARG A 165 -0.35 -6.59 10.06
N ILE A 166 -0.66 -7.18 11.21
CA ILE A 166 0.32 -7.59 12.20
C ILE A 166 -0.04 -8.98 12.70
N GLU A 167 0.98 -9.83 12.81
CA GLU A 167 0.84 -11.20 13.28
C GLU A 167 1.94 -11.50 14.28
N LYS A 168 1.58 -12.11 15.40
CA LYS A 168 2.57 -12.56 16.38
C LYS A 168 3.36 -13.72 15.79
N ILE A 169 4.69 -13.64 15.87
CA ILE A 169 5.59 -14.72 15.45
C ILE A 169 5.75 -15.66 16.64
N SER A 170 5.19 -16.86 16.55
CA SER A 170 5.53 -17.97 17.44
C SER A 170 6.69 -18.75 16.84
N VAL A 171 7.89 -18.59 17.41
CA VAL A 171 9.02 -19.46 17.06
C VAL A 171 8.85 -20.74 17.87
N GLU A 172 8.22 -21.76 17.28
CA GLU A 172 8.17 -23.09 17.89
C GLU A 172 9.58 -23.68 17.98
N THR A 173 9.90 -24.27 19.12
CA THR A 173 11.11 -25.08 19.28
C THR A 173 10.94 -26.33 18.42
N VAL A 174 11.55 -26.35 17.23
CA VAL A 174 11.56 -27.54 16.38
C VAL A 174 12.45 -28.59 17.07
N PRO A 175 11.93 -29.80 17.39
CA PRO A 175 12.74 -30.88 17.91
C PRO A 175 13.90 -31.18 16.96
N SER A 176 15.09 -31.46 17.48
CA SER A 176 16.32 -31.64 16.69
C SER A 176 16.36 -32.89 15.80
N ASP A 177 15.24 -33.59 15.63
CA ASP A 177 15.24 -35.03 15.32
C ASP A 177 15.04 -35.36 13.84
N ASN A 178 15.01 -34.36 12.97
CA ASN A 178 15.01 -34.59 11.53
C ASN A 178 16.45 -34.47 11.04
N GLY A 179 17.02 -35.55 10.49
CA GLY A 179 18.42 -35.74 10.08
C GLY A 179 18.99 -34.78 9.01
N VAL A 180 18.48 -33.55 8.93
CA VAL A 180 18.95 -32.46 8.09
C VAL A 180 19.80 -31.52 8.93
N ILE A 181 21.11 -31.52 8.67
CA ILE A 181 22.07 -30.62 9.32
C ILE A 181 22.24 -29.38 8.44
N VAL A 182 21.98 -28.20 9.02
CA VAL A 182 22.25 -26.91 8.36
C VAL A 182 23.50 -26.29 8.98
N SER A 183 24.52 -26.08 8.16
CA SER A 183 25.76 -25.40 8.52
C SER A 183 25.64 -23.91 8.20
N ALA A 184 25.71 -23.04 9.21
CA ALA A 184 25.72 -21.59 9.02
C ALA A 184 27.08 -21.00 9.38
N MET A 185 27.73 -20.32 8.43
CA MET A 185 28.92 -19.52 8.72
C MET A 185 28.50 -18.21 9.38
N VAL A 186 28.99 -18.00 10.61
CA VAL A 186 28.73 -16.78 11.38
C VAL A 186 29.98 -15.90 11.33
N PRO A 187 29.90 -14.65 10.83
CA PRO A 187 31.01 -13.71 10.85
C PRO A 187 31.63 -13.56 12.24
N PRO A 188 32.96 -13.38 12.38
CA PRO A 188 33.64 -13.28 13.67
C PRO A 188 33.06 -12.20 14.60
N SER A 189 32.61 -11.07 14.03
CA SER A 189 31.96 -9.98 14.76
C SER A 189 30.65 -10.41 15.44
N ILE A 190 29.83 -11.19 14.74
CA ILE A 190 28.58 -11.75 15.27
C ILE A 190 28.89 -12.86 16.28
N ALA A 191 29.87 -13.73 15.99
CA ALA A 191 30.27 -14.80 16.90
C ALA A 191 30.76 -14.27 18.27
N LYS A 192 31.43 -13.12 18.29
CA LYS A 192 31.83 -12.44 19.53
C LYS A 192 30.60 -11.99 20.34
N ARG A 193 29.62 -11.32 19.70
CA ARG A 193 28.37 -10.90 20.36
C ARG A 193 27.56 -12.09 20.86
N LEU A 194 27.53 -13.21 20.13
CA LEU A 194 26.86 -14.43 20.57
C LEU A 194 27.44 -14.97 21.89
N LYS A 195 28.76 -14.94 22.04
CA LYS A 195 29.43 -15.34 23.30
C LYS A 195 29.09 -14.43 24.48
N GLU A 196 28.84 -13.15 24.21
CA GLU A 196 28.40 -12.19 25.24
C GLU A 196 26.97 -12.52 25.69
N ILE A 197 26.06 -12.78 24.75
CA ILE A 197 24.67 -13.15 25.03
C ILE A 197 24.54 -14.51 25.74
N GLU A 198 25.38 -15.48 25.37
CA GLU A 198 25.42 -16.82 25.97
C GLU A 198 25.74 -16.78 27.47
N LYS A 199 26.52 -15.79 27.93
CA LYS A 199 26.81 -15.57 29.35
C LYS A 199 25.61 -15.05 30.15
N ASP A 200 24.72 -14.31 29.51
CA ASP A 200 23.60 -13.61 30.17
C ASP A 200 22.28 -14.42 30.20
N ARG A 201 22.06 -15.33 29.23
CA ARG A 201 20.69 -15.86 28.96
C ARG A 201 20.51 -17.38 29.05
N SER A 202 21.47 -18.14 29.58
CA SER A 202 21.40 -19.61 29.71
C SER A 202 21.06 -20.36 28.40
N LEU A 203 21.28 -19.72 27.23
CA LEU A 203 21.02 -20.26 25.90
C LEU A 203 22.36 -20.57 25.22
N ASN A 204 22.52 -21.79 24.69
CA ASN A 204 23.73 -22.13 23.95
C ASN A 204 23.77 -21.44 22.57
N LYS A 205 24.97 -21.22 22.05
CA LYS A 205 25.19 -20.59 20.74
C LYS A 205 24.36 -21.21 19.60
N SER A 206 24.27 -22.53 19.54
CA SER A 206 23.55 -23.25 18.48
C SER A 206 22.05 -22.97 18.51
N GLU A 207 21.47 -22.85 19.69
CA GLU A 207 20.05 -22.54 19.89
C GLU A 207 19.75 -21.10 19.48
N ILE A 208 20.63 -20.16 19.80
CA ILE A 208 20.49 -18.75 19.35
C ILE A 208 20.52 -18.68 17.82
N ILE A 209 21.46 -19.39 17.17
CA ILE A 209 21.57 -19.43 15.71
C ILE A 209 20.32 -20.07 15.10
N ARG A 210 19.84 -21.19 15.67
CA ARG A 210 18.63 -21.87 15.20
C ARG A 210 17.41 -20.95 15.23
N ARG A 211 17.17 -20.27 16.35
CA ARG A 211 16.06 -19.32 16.49
C ARG A 211 16.17 -18.15 15.52
N ALA A 212 17.38 -17.61 15.33
CA ALA A 212 17.61 -16.52 14.36
C ALA A 212 17.34 -16.97 12.92
N LEU A 213 17.73 -18.19 12.54
CA LEU A 213 17.45 -18.76 11.23
C LEU A 213 15.95 -19.04 11.04
N GLN A 214 15.27 -19.62 12.03
CA GLN A 214 13.83 -19.83 12.00
C GLN A 214 13.07 -18.50 11.81
N LEU A 215 13.47 -17.47 12.55
CA LEU A 215 12.92 -16.13 12.40
C LEU A 215 13.15 -15.60 10.99
N PHE A 216 14.37 -15.70 10.46
CA PHE A 216 14.69 -15.28 9.10
C PHE A 216 13.86 -16.02 8.04
N LEU A 217 13.68 -17.34 8.19
CA LEU A 217 12.85 -18.15 7.29
C LEU A 217 11.36 -17.80 7.41
N HIS A 218 10.87 -17.52 8.62
CA HIS A 218 9.52 -16.99 8.81
C HIS A 218 9.34 -15.64 8.12
N ILE A 219 10.34 -14.77 8.13
CA ILE A 219 10.29 -13.48 7.41
C ILE A 219 10.19 -13.67 5.90
N LEU A 220 10.84 -14.71 5.35
CA LEU A 220 10.89 -14.95 3.90
C LEU A 220 9.69 -15.73 3.34
N SER A 221 8.94 -16.46 4.17
CA SER A 221 7.85 -17.37 3.76
C SER A 221 6.49 -16.66 3.62
N TRP A 222 6.43 -15.50 2.97
CA TRP A 222 5.15 -14.87 2.58
C TRP A 222 4.62 -15.37 1.24
#